data_AF-A0AAV1HWZ8-F1
#
_entry.id   AF-A0AAV1HWZ8-F1
#
_cell.length_a   1.000
_cell.length_b   1.000
_cell.length_c   1.000
_cell.angle_alpha   90.00
_cell.angle_beta   90.00
_cell.angle_gamma   90.00
#
_symmetry.space_group_name_H-M   'P 1'
#
loop_
_entity.id
_entity.type
_entity.pdbx_description
1 polymer ?
#
loop_
_entity_poly.entity_id
_entity_poly.type
_entity_poly.pdbx_seq_one_letter_code
_entity_poly.pdbx_strand_id
1 'polypeptide(L)'
;MSKASLLQRFTAASKAAARRHFAASAPEAVAEAPETDVLRLASQAPLLVQLPDRQFGASAVLQSHQIPGHAGSPERLSVVRHAFAAHDAATDRLADIVTAVEDGHVAVSHRASDPPTRIIVDEYRRGADGHYQLQAVGTDLLRFLSREGVRVSHVPGVSAALNSTRANSAALRQSTNEVLMVAPTAFGFNDQAAQDNHFMHSTVSSGSATVGNTSVTLQALREFAGLHHELTEVAGVRVSLFQHSQEHGTPDAVFPNNWFSTHPQREAAGGVKQSTLVYYPLKCPNRQKEKREDIQEVLQARGYERVWDMSACEQDRQYFEGTGVLVLDRVNGVAYVNISERAHPDLAQRWATELGYKEVVTFRTVDPAGADVYHTNVMMAIGTDVAVVCAEAVPDDKQRKHLLQRLRRHHKVIEISNEQMSGMCGNILELEDGRGLPIMAMSTQAHNAFTPEQRQEMRKHVAALHHAPLDTIEYIGGGGVRCSLAELF
;
A
#
# COMPACT_ATOMS: atom_id res chain seq x y z
N MET A 1 20.58 -64.47 -5.47
CA MET A 1 21.25 -64.29 -4.15
C MET A 1 21.21 -62.80 -3.78
N SER A 2 20.97 -62.49 -2.52
CA SER A 2 20.21 -61.32 -2.05
C SER A 2 20.99 -60.00 -1.94
N LYS A 3 20.20 -58.92 -1.76
CA LYS A 3 20.49 -57.47 -1.66
C LYS A 3 21.47 -57.02 -0.55
N ALA A 4 22.37 -57.87 -0.04
CA ALA A 4 23.19 -57.56 1.14
C ALA A 4 24.69 -57.31 0.88
N SER A 5 25.21 -57.41 -0.35
CA SER A 5 26.67 -57.33 -0.60
C SER A 5 27.18 -56.06 -1.30
N LEU A 6 26.34 -55.04 -1.49
CA LEU A 6 26.74 -53.79 -2.18
C LEU A 6 26.83 -52.55 -1.26
N LEU A 7 26.49 -52.67 0.02
CA LEU A 7 26.55 -51.55 1.00
C LEU A 7 27.85 -51.50 1.83
N GLN A 8 28.85 -52.35 1.56
CA GLN A 8 30.09 -52.42 2.34
C GLN A 8 31.34 -51.87 1.63
N ARG A 9 31.20 -51.17 0.49
CA ARG A 9 32.36 -50.62 -0.26
C ARG A 9 32.40 -49.09 -0.41
N PHE A 10 31.56 -48.34 0.30
CA PHE A 10 31.65 -46.86 0.34
C PHE A 10 31.86 -46.26 1.75
N THR A 11 32.13 -47.09 2.76
CA THR A 11 32.39 -46.63 4.15
C THR A 11 33.86 -46.66 4.58
N ALA A 12 34.80 -46.92 3.66
CA ALA A 12 36.23 -47.10 4.00
C ALA A 12 37.20 -46.07 3.40
N ALA A 13 36.73 -45.05 2.66
CA ALA A 13 37.62 -44.11 1.95
C ALA A 13 37.61 -42.65 2.47
N SER A 14 36.94 -42.33 3.58
CA SER A 14 36.91 -40.94 4.11
C SER A 14 37.24 -40.80 5.60
N LYS A 15 37.76 -41.85 6.26
CA LYS A 15 38.08 -41.83 7.70
C LYS A 15 39.57 -41.82 8.06
N ALA A 16 40.46 -41.59 7.10
CA ALA A 16 41.92 -41.66 7.31
C ALA A 16 42.70 -40.37 6.98
N ALA A 17 42.06 -39.20 7.02
CA ALA A 17 42.73 -37.90 6.88
C ALA A 17 42.46 -36.96 8.06
N ALA A 18 42.28 -37.53 9.26
CA ALA A 18 42.20 -36.77 10.51
C ALA A 18 43.30 -37.25 11.47
N ARG A 19 44.20 -36.31 11.80
CA ARG A 19 45.13 -36.21 12.96
C ARG A 19 46.61 -36.12 12.59
N ARG A 20 47.12 -34.88 12.62
CA ARG A 20 48.39 -34.41 13.27
C ARG A 20 48.48 -32.90 13.03
N HIS A 21 47.99 -32.11 14.00
CA HIS A 21 48.77 -31.34 15.00
C HIS A 21 49.10 -29.91 14.54
N PHE A 22 48.40 -28.93 15.11
CA PHE A 22 49.00 -27.95 16.04
C PHE A 22 47.89 -27.43 16.97
N ALA A 23 48.16 -27.44 18.26
CA ALA A 23 47.28 -26.91 19.29
C ALA A 23 47.25 -25.37 19.19
N ALA A 24 46.05 -24.80 19.19
CA ALA A 24 45.81 -23.42 19.59
C ALA A 24 44.56 -23.43 20.48
N SER A 25 44.74 -22.83 21.65
CA SER A 25 43.76 -22.46 22.68
C SER A 25 42.29 -22.49 22.27
N ALA A 26 41.46 -23.05 23.17
CA ALA A 26 40.03 -22.74 23.21
C ALA A 26 39.84 -21.22 23.04
N PRO A 27 38.91 -20.74 22.20
CA PRO A 27 38.58 -19.34 22.25
C PRO A 27 38.01 -19.09 23.64
N GLU A 28 38.75 -18.28 24.40
CA GLU A 28 38.24 -17.52 25.53
C GLU A 28 36.83 -17.03 25.21
N ALA A 29 35.99 -16.98 26.25
CA ALA A 29 34.67 -16.36 26.21
C ALA A 29 34.69 -15.18 25.24
N VAL A 30 34.04 -15.34 24.09
CA VAL A 30 33.90 -14.26 23.12
C VAL A 30 33.13 -13.18 23.87
N ALA A 31 33.84 -12.08 24.10
CA ALA A 31 33.38 -10.90 24.79
C ALA A 31 31.94 -10.54 24.39
N GLU A 32 31.16 -10.10 25.38
CA GLU A 32 29.86 -9.47 25.18
C GLU A 32 29.92 -8.52 23.98
N ALA A 33 28.97 -8.68 23.05
CA ALA A 33 28.81 -7.77 21.93
C ALA A 33 28.67 -6.34 22.47
N PRO A 34 29.31 -5.32 21.86
CA PRO A 34 29.25 -3.97 22.39
C PRO A 34 27.80 -3.48 22.43
N GLU A 35 27.40 -2.97 23.59
CA GLU A 35 26.10 -2.41 23.95
C GLU A 35 25.46 -1.60 22.80
N THR A 36 24.38 -2.11 22.22
CA THR A 36 23.63 -1.48 21.11
C THR A 36 22.58 -0.48 21.61
N ASP A 37 22.98 0.45 22.47
CA ASP A 37 22.08 1.46 23.05
C ASP A 37 22.26 2.83 22.39
N VAL A 38 23.15 2.93 21.40
CA VAL A 38 23.49 4.18 20.69
C VAL A 38 23.54 3.92 19.19
N LEU A 39 22.85 4.74 18.40
CA LEU A 39 22.82 4.65 16.94
C LEU A 39 22.90 6.03 16.28
N ARG A 40 23.84 6.18 15.34
CA ARG A 40 23.97 7.37 14.50
C ARG A 40 23.37 7.07 13.13
N LEU A 41 22.31 7.78 12.75
CA LEU A 41 21.57 7.51 11.50
C LEU A 41 22.12 8.23 10.29
N ALA A 42 22.69 9.42 10.51
CA ALA A 42 23.34 10.19 9.47
C ALA A 42 24.42 11.10 10.06
N SER A 43 25.35 11.53 9.21
CA SER A 43 26.44 12.44 9.58
C SER A 43 25.95 13.73 10.28
N GLN A 44 24.78 14.23 9.88
CA GLN A 44 24.16 15.44 10.47
C GLN A 44 22.96 15.17 11.38
N ALA A 45 22.45 13.93 11.46
CA ALA A 45 21.27 13.61 12.27
C ALA A 45 21.60 13.55 13.78
N PRO A 46 20.62 13.74 14.67
CA PRO A 46 20.78 13.54 16.10
C PRO A 46 21.22 12.11 16.40
N LEU A 47 22.01 11.94 17.46
CA LEU A 47 22.39 10.61 17.93
C LEU A 47 21.20 9.98 18.64
N LEU A 48 20.72 8.82 18.20
CA LEU A 48 19.70 8.08 18.93
C LEU A 48 20.34 7.28 20.03
N VAL A 49 19.69 7.30 21.19
CA VAL A 49 20.10 6.54 22.34
C VAL A 49 18.90 5.89 23.02
N GLN A 50 19.09 4.71 23.59
CA GLN A 50 18.15 4.11 24.53
C GLN A 50 18.78 4.20 25.92
N LEU A 51 18.00 4.65 26.91
CA LEU A 51 18.48 4.80 28.28
C LEU A 51 17.82 3.73 29.16
N PRO A 52 18.57 2.69 29.60
CA PRO A 52 17.98 1.56 30.33
C PRO A 52 17.39 1.94 31.69
N ASP A 53 17.99 2.91 32.39
CA ASP A 53 17.55 3.35 33.72
C ASP A 53 16.33 4.31 33.69
N ARG A 54 15.76 4.57 32.50
CA ARG A 54 14.74 5.60 32.31
C ARG A 54 13.36 5.01 32.09
N GLN A 55 12.67 4.67 33.17
CA GLN A 55 11.43 3.89 33.10
C GLN A 55 10.13 4.68 32.91
N PHE A 56 10.10 6.02 33.08
CA PHE A 56 8.82 6.76 33.21
C PHE A 56 8.57 7.86 32.16
N GLY A 57 9.62 8.44 31.54
CA GLY A 57 9.49 9.38 30.42
C GLY A 57 10.44 10.59 30.43
N ALA A 58 10.04 11.61 29.64
CA ALA A 58 10.48 13.02 29.62
C ALA A 58 11.22 13.55 30.88
N SER A 59 12.40 14.14 30.75
CA SER A 59 13.10 14.88 31.81
C SER A 59 13.57 16.19 31.21
N ALA A 60 13.37 17.31 31.89
CA ALA A 60 13.71 18.62 31.34
C ALA A 60 15.21 18.76 31.04
N VAL A 61 16.05 18.13 31.87
CA VAL A 61 17.50 18.09 31.72
C VAL A 61 17.98 16.65 31.86
N LEU A 62 18.84 16.21 30.94
CA LEU A 62 19.64 15.00 31.09
C LEU A 62 21.07 15.39 31.47
N GLN A 63 21.55 14.81 32.55
CA GLN A 63 22.91 14.98 33.03
C GLN A 63 23.86 14.24 32.09
N SER A 64 25.06 14.76 31.87
CA SER A 64 26.03 14.19 30.93
C SER A 64 26.44 12.76 31.29
N HIS A 65 26.48 12.43 32.58
CA HIS A 65 26.79 11.09 33.08
C HIS A 65 25.68 10.05 32.82
N GLN A 66 24.46 10.50 32.48
CA GLN A 66 23.36 9.60 32.11
C GLN A 66 23.44 9.15 30.65
N ILE A 67 24.32 9.76 29.86
CA ILE A 67 24.51 9.42 28.46
C ILE A 67 25.60 8.34 28.37
N PRO A 68 25.39 7.24 27.63
CA PRO A 68 26.39 6.19 27.48
C PRO A 68 27.72 6.77 27.02
N GLY A 69 28.83 6.44 27.69
CA GLY A 69 30.13 7.09 27.43
C GLY A 69 30.62 6.95 25.98
N HIS A 70 30.26 5.84 25.32
CA HIS A 70 30.58 5.58 23.91
C HIS A 70 29.75 6.43 22.92
N ALA A 71 28.72 7.15 23.40
CA ALA A 71 27.97 8.12 22.62
C ALA A 71 28.76 9.42 22.33
N GLY A 72 29.82 9.68 23.09
CA GLY A 72 30.59 10.93 23.01
C GLY A 72 29.80 12.13 23.56
N SER A 73 29.89 13.28 22.88
CA SER A 73 29.21 14.52 23.30
C SER A 73 28.51 15.20 22.13
N PRO A 74 27.49 14.55 21.54
CA PRO A 74 26.76 15.13 20.41
C PRO A 74 26.08 16.45 20.80
N GLU A 75 25.93 17.35 19.83
CA GLU A 75 25.15 18.59 20.04
C GLU A 75 23.65 18.29 20.17
N ARG A 76 23.16 17.29 19.42
CA ARG A 76 21.75 16.85 19.40
C ARG A 76 21.66 15.37 19.77
N LEU A 77 20.77 15.05 20.71
CA LEU A 77 20.56 13.71 21.26
C LEU A 77 19.06 13.38 21.22
N SER A 78 18.73 12.16 20.83
CA SER A 78 17.34 11.69 20.71
C SER A 78 17.16 10.39 21.49
N VAL A 79 16.37 10.43 22.57
CA VAL A 79 16.15 9.26 23.43
C VAL A 79 14.95 8.47 22.91
N VAL A 80 15.17 7.21 22.54
CA VAL A 80 14.17 6.28 22.02
C VAL A 80 13.56 5.47 23.16
N ARG A 81 12.23 5.36 23.16
CA ARG A 81 11.49 4.53 24.11
C ARG A 81 10.14 4.06 23.56
N HIS A 82 9.63 2.99 24.13
CA HIS A 82 8.27 2.51 23.88
C HIS A 82 7.26 3.47 24.53
N ALA A 83 6.22 3.83 23.78
CA ALA A 83 5.22 4.79 24.22
C ALA A 83 4.32 4.25 25.35
N PHE A 84 4.06 2.94 25.34
CA PHE A 84 3.07 2.28 26.20
C PHE A 84 3.63 1.09 26.99
N ALA A 85 4.96 0.94 27.08
CA ALA A 85 5.56 -0.12 27.88
C ALA A 85 5.28 0.08 29.37
N ALA A 86 4.94 -1.01 30.06
CA ALA A 86 4.86 -1.03 31.52
C ALA A 86 6.27 -0.89 32.15
N HIS A 87 6.34 -0.50 33.42
CA HIS A 87 7.62 -0.18 34.09
C HIS A 87 8.61 -1.36 34.13
N ASP A 88 8.10 -2.58 34.10
CA ASP A 88 8.83 -3.86 34.20
C ASP A 88 8.82 -4.63 32.88
N ALA A 89 8.20 -4.10 31.84
CA ALA A 89 8.18 -4.74 30.55
C ALA A 89 9.60 -4.70 29.94
N ALA A 90 10.05 -5.86 29.47
CA ALA A 90 11.23 -5.91 28.61
C ALA A 90 10.96 -5.05 27.36
N THR A 91 11.88 -4.14 27.06
CA THR A 91 11.81 -3.33 25.85
C THR A 91 12.73 -3.89 24.79
N ASP A 92 12.32 -3.80 23.52
CA ASP A 92 13.20 -4.14 22.40
C ASP A 92 14.47 -3.28 22.45
N ARG A 93 15.62 -3.86 22.09
CA ARG A 93 16.88 -3.11 21.99
C ARG A 93 16.81 -2.13 20.82
N LEU A 94 17.54 -1.03 20.90
CA LEU A 94 17.56 -0.01 19.85
C LEU A 94 17.91 -0.61 18.48
N ALA A 95 18.88 -1.52 18.43
CA ALA A 95 19.26 -2.22 17.20
C ALA A 95 18.21 -3.21 16.66
N ASP A 96 17.24 -3.63 17.48
CA ASP A 96 16.08 -4.44 17.06
C ASP A 96 14.88 -3.57 16.62
N ILE A 97 14.93 -2.26 16.91
CA ILE A 97 13.94 -1.26 16.51
C ILE A 97 14.36 -0.58 15.20
N VAL A 98 15.60 -0.09 15.12
CA VAL A 98 16.12 0.70 14.01
C VAL A 98 17.59 0.38 13.76
N THR A 99 18.00 0.32 12.51
CA THR A 99 19.42 0.17 12.14
C THR A 99 19.77 1.01 10.92
N ALA A 100 21.00 1.52 10.89
CA ALA A 100 21.48 2.27 9.72
C ALA A 100 21.75 1.30 8.56
N VAL A 101 21.25 1.66 7.38
CA VAL A 101 21.46 0.93 6.13
C VAL A 101 22.59 1.56 5.33
N GLU A 102 22.49 2.88 5.11
CA GLU A 102 23.49 3.77 4.55
C GLU A 102 23.31 5.18 5.16
N ASP A 103 24.19 6.14 4.86
CA ASP A 103 24.08 7.50 5.41
C ASP A 103 22.74 8.14 5.02
N GLY A 104 21.94 8.53 6.01
CA GLY A 104 20.61 9.09 5.78
C GLY A 104 19.55 8.08 5.33
N HIS A 105 19.79 6.78 5.51
CA HIS A 105 18.82 5.72 5.27
C HIS A 105 18.86 4.67 6.38
N VAL A 106 17.71 4.41 6.98
CA VAL A 106 17.57 3.46 8.09
C VAL A 106 16.52 2.41 7.79
N ALA A 107 16.72 1.21 8.33
CA ALA A 107 15.68 0.22 8.41
C ALA A 107 14.99 0.28 9.77
N VAL A 108 13.66 0.21 9.81
CA VAL A 108 12.87 0.25 11.05
C VAL A 108 11.95 -0.98 11.10
N SER A 109 11.92 -1.65 12.24
CA SER A 109 11.02 -2.78 12.48
C SER A 109 9.56 -2.34 12.36
N HIS A 110 8.72 -3.11 11.65
CA HIS A 110 7.28 -2.85 11.54
C HIS A 110 6.61 -2.69 12.92
N ARG A 111 7.07 -3.44 13.93
CA ARG A 111 6.55 -3.35 15.30
C ARG A 111 6.69 -1.97 15.92
N ALA A 112 7.69 -1.20 15.49
CA ALA A 112 7.90 0.15 16.00
C ALA A 112 6.74 1.10 15.64
N SER A 113 5.90 0.69 14.69
CA SER A 113 4.78 1.43 14.15
C SER A 113 3.40 0.94 14.63
N ASP A 114 3.34 -0.23 15.27
CA ASP A 114 2.11 -0.81 15.79
C ASP A 114 1.63 -0.01 17.01
N PRO A 115 0.33 0.32 17.14
CA PRO A 115 -0.19 1.10 18.26
C PRO A 115 0.26 0.62 19.66
N PRO A 116 0.23 -0.68 20.02
CA PRO A 116 0.65 -1.13 21.36
C PRO A 116 2.16 -1.09 21.59
N THR A 117 2.99 -1.18 20.56
CA THR A 117 4.47 -1.20 20.64
C THR A 117 5.09 0.04 19.99
N ARG A 118 4.30 1.10 19.88
CA ARG A 118 4.67 2.36 19.23
C ARG A 118 5.94 2.94 19.86
N ILE A 119 6.88 3.35 19.02
CA ILE A 119 8.12 3.98 19.48
C ILE A 119 8.04 5.49 19.37
N ILE A 120 8.50 6.16 20.42
CA ILE A 120 8.58 7.61 20.49
C ILE A 120 10.00 8.07 20.87
N VAL A 121 10.26 9.33 20.55
CA VAL A 121 11.56 9.98 20.65
C VAL A 121 11.41 11.26 21.47
N ASP A 122 12.23 11.38 22.50
CA ASP A 122 12.41 12.63 23.24
C ASP A 122 13.71 13.31 22.75
N GLU A 123 13.64 14.57 22.39
CA GLU A 123 14.71 15.27 21.68
C GLU A 123 15.39 16.28 22.60
N TYR A 124 16.72 16.31 22.56
CA TYR A 124 17.56 17.07 23.45
C TYR A 124 18.66 17.81 22.70
N ARG A 125 19.04 18.99 23.21
CA ARG A 125 20.19 19.76 22.74
C ARG A 125 21.18 19.98 23.88
N ARG A 126 22.47 19.83 23.60
CA ARG A 126 23.55 20.05 24.55
C ARG A 126 23.71 21.54 24.85
N GLY A 127 23.63 21.90 26.13
CA GLY A 127 23.89 23.24 26.65
C GLY A 127 25.38 23.49 26.86
N ALA A 128 25.71 24.75 27.15
CA ALA A 128 27.09 25.18 27.44
C ALA A 128 27.67 24.56 28.72
N ASP A 129 26.80 24.16 29.65
CA ASP A 129 27.12 23.41 30.87
C ASP A 129 27.44 21.93 30.61
N GLY A 130 27.28 21.47 29.35
CA GLY A 130 27.50 20.09 28.94
C GLY A 130 26.33 19.15 29.24
N HIS A 131 25.24 19.66 29.84
CA HIS A 131 24.00 18.93 30.06
C HIS A 131 23.08 19.04 28.84
N TYR A 132 22.06 18.21 28.76
CA TYR A 132 21.16 18.13 27.62
C TYR A 132 19.78 18.64 28.00
N GLN A 133 19.31 19.68 27.32
CA GLN A 133 18.01 20.30 27.57
C GLN A 133 16.96 19.79 26.59
N LEU A 134 15.81 19.38 27.12
CA LEU A 134 14.69 18.88 26.34
C LEU A 134 14.18 19.95 25.36
N GLN A 135 13.96 19.56 24.12
CA GLN A 135 13.43 20.39 23.03
C GLN A 135 12.04 19.91 22.60
N ALA A 136 11.81 18.60 22.56
CA ALA A 136 10.53 17.99 22.24
C ALA A 136 10.36 16.66 22.96
N VAL A 137 9.12 16.28 23.26
CA VAL A 137 8.80 15.06 24.02
C VAL A 137 7.81 14.20 23.26
N GLY A 138 8.09 12.90 23.19
CA GLY A 138 7.15 11.91 22.65
C GLY A 138 6.86 12.04 21.16
N THR A 139 7.80 12.53 20.36
CA THR A 139 7.66 12.56 18.90
C THR A 139 7.63 11.12 18.37
N ASP A 140 6.68 10.76 17.51
CA ASP A 140 6.68 9.46 16.83
C ASP A 140 8.00 9.21 16.09
N LEU A 141 8.61 8.02 16.25
CA LEU A 141 9.92 7.72 15.66
C LEU A 141 9.95 7.99 14.16
N LEU A 142 8.91 7.61 13.42
CA LEU A 142 8.89 7.70 11.97
C LEU A 142 8.69 9.14 11.51
N ARG A 143 7.88 9.89 12.26
CA ARG A 143 7.76 11.35 12.07
C ARG A 143 9.07 12.07 12.36
N PHE A 144 9.78 11.68 13.42
CA PHE A 144 11.09 12.22 13.76
C PHE A 144 12.10 11.97 12.64
N LEU A 145 12.20 10.72 12.15
CA LEU A 145 13.10 10.33 11.07
C LEU A 145 12.81 11.11 9.77
N SER A 146 11.54 11.19 9.40
CA SER A 146 11.08 11.96 8.24
C SER A 146 11.45 13.45 8.35
N ARG A 147 11.27 14.06 9.52
CA ARG A 147 11.64 15.48 9.75
C ARG A 147 13.15 15.72 9.67
N GLU A 148 13.97 14.77 10.09
CA GLU A 148 15.44 14.84 9.95
C GLU A 148 15.93 14.50 8.52
N GLY A 149 15.01 14.28 7.57
CA GLY A 149 15.35 13.94 6.19
C GLY A 149 15.96 12.54 6.03
N VAL A 150 15.75 11.66 7.02
CA VAL A 150 16.25 10.28 6.98
C VAL A 150 15.25 9.42 6.22
N ARG A 151 15.70 8.75 5.16
CA ARG A 151 14.90 7.76 4.44
C ARG A 151 14.67 6.55 5.33
N VAL A 152 13.45 6.01 5.34
CA VAL A 152 13.08 4.86 6.17
C VAL A 152 12.68 3.70 5.28
N SER A 153 13.24 2.51 5.54
CA SER A 153 12.77 1.23 5.01
C SER A 153 12.18 0.42 6.13
N HIS A 154 10.90 0.12 6.02
CA HIS A 154 10.28 -0.76 6.99
C HIS A 154 10.55 -2.22 6.69
N VAL A 155 10.78 -2.99 7.74
CA VAL A 155 11.13 -4.40 7.62
C VAL A 155 10.44 -5.23 8.71
N PRO A 156 10.12 -6.51 8.43
CA PRO A 156 9.59 -7.42 9.45
C PRO A 156 10.51 -7.52 10.68
N GLY A 157 11.83 -7.39 10.47
CA GLY A 157 12.84 -7.20 11.50
C GLY A 157 14.13 -6.61 10.92
N VAL A 158 14.81 -5.76 11.68
CA VAL A 158 15.98 -4.99 11.23
C VAL A 158 17.19 -5.85 10.87
N SER A 159 17.36 -7.01 11.49
CA SER A 159 18.42 -7.97 11.14
C SER A 159 18.28 -8.54 9.73
N ALA A 160 17.07 -8.58 9.17
CA ALA A 160 16.82 -9.00 7.79
C ALA A 160 17.15 -7.90 6.77
N ALA A 161 17.10 -6.63 7.19
CA ALA A 161 17.30 -5.46 6.31
C ALA A 161 18.73 -5.33 5.80
N LEU A 162 19.73 -5.65 6.64
CA LEU A 162 21.15 -5.59 6.28
C LEU A 162 21.51 -6.55 5.12
N ASN A 163 20.67 -7.57 4.89
CA ASN A 163 20.82 -8.50 3.77
C ASN A 163 20.05 -8.09 2.51
N SER A 164 19.05 -7.21 2.60
CA SER A 164 18.17 -6.83 1.49
C SER A 164 18.46 -5.45 0.88
N THR A 165 19.25 -4.61 1.55
CA THR A 165 19.28 -3.16 1.27
C THR A 165 20.32 -2.67 0.25
N ARG A 166 20.93 -3.55 -0.54
CA ARG A 166 21.67 -3.13 -1.76
C ARG A 166 20.78 -2.87 -2.97
N ALA A 167 19.46 -2.98 -2.83
CA ALA A 167 18.52 -2.70 -3.90
C ALA A 167 17.36 -1.89 -3.31
N ASN A 168 17.34 -0.56 -3.47
CA ASN A 168 16.10 0.25 -3.56
C ASN A 168 16.38 1.76 -3.66
N SER A 169 16.80 2.20 -4.84
CA SER A 169 16.39 3.49 -5.41
C SER A 169 15.84 3.35 -6.84
N ALA A 170 15.67 2.10 -7.31
CA ALA A 170 15.32 1.76 -8.68
C ALA A 170 14.34 0.56 -8.80
N ALA A 171 13.76 0.09 -7.70
CA ALA A 171 12.81 -1.03 -7.79
C ALA A 171 11.44 -0.58 -8.27
N LEU A 172 10.82 -1.51 -9.00
CA LEU A 172 9.45 -1.45 -9.46
C LEU A 172 8.52 -1.36 -8.25
N ARG A 173 7.55 -0.46 -8.30
CA ARG A 173 6.54 -0.31 -7.24
C ARG A 173 5.20 -0.86 -7.70
N GLN A 174 4.51 -1.53 -6.80
CA GLN A 174 3.14 -1.99 -7.02
C GLN A 174 2.13 -0.88 -6.66
N SER A 175 2.43 -0.14 -5.60
CA SER A 175 1.57 0.89 -5.00
C SER A 175 2.31 2.22 -4.87
N THR A 176 1.60 3.27 -4.48
CA THR A 176 2.11 4.63 -4.32
C THR A 176 1.56 5.26 -3.05
N ASN A 177 2.25 6.28 -2.54
CA ASN A 177 1.79 7.09 -1.42
C ASN A 177 0.98 8.32 -1.86
N GLU A 178 0.68 8.45 -3.15
CA GLU A 178 0.02 9.62 -3.71
C GLU A 178 -1.17 9.25 -4.60
N VAL A 179 -2.30 9.90 -4.36
CA VAL A 179 -3.54 9.68 -5.09
C VAL A 179 -4.22 11.00 -5.45
N LEU A 180 -5.02 10.99 -6.51
CA LEU A 180 -5.97 12.03 -6.84
C LEU A 180 -7.37 11.58 -6.43
N MET A 181 -8.11 12.50 -5.82
CA MET A 181 -9.51 12.31 -5.45
C MET A 181 -10.35 13.48 -5.97
N VAL A 182 -11.63 13.23 -6.28
CA VAL A 182 -12.58 14.25 -6.70
C VAL A 182 -13.74 14.28 -5.70
N ALA A 183 -13.89 15.38 -4.96
CA ALA A 183 -14.94 15.53 -3.96
C ALA A 183 -16.34 15.40 -4.60
N PRO A 184 -17.27 14.67 -3.97
CA PRO A 184 -18.61 14.42 -4.50
C PRO A 184 -19.56 15.64 -4.39
N THR A 185 -19.12 16.84 -4.76
CA THR A 185 -19.85 18.11 -4.56
C THR A 185 -21.11 18.28 -5.42
N ALA A 186 -21.30 17.47 -6.46
CA ALA A 186 -22.55 17.35 -7.22
C ALA A 186 -22.95 15.88 -7.47
N PHE A 187 -22.67 15.02 -6.49
CA PHE A 187 -23.00 13.59 -6.53
C PHE A 187 -24.49 13.32 -6.54
N GLY A 188 -24.90 12.27 -7.25
CA GLY A 188 -26.27 11.78 -7.34
C GLY A 188 -26.34 10.46 -8.10
N PHE A 189 -27.56 9.94 -8.26
CA PHE A 189 -27.78 8.72 -9.05
C PHE A 189 -27.54 8.99 -10.55
N ASN A 190 -26.85 8.08 -11.22
CA ASN A 190 -26.57 8.16 -12.65
C ASN A 190 -27.43 7.17 -13.45
N ASP A 191 -28.54 7.64 -14.03
CA ASP A 191 -29.45 6.82 -14.84
C ASP A 191 -28.77 6.17 -16.07
N GLN A 192 -27.69 6.75 -16.60
CA GLN A 192 -26.97 6.17 -17.75
C GLN A 192 -26.08 5.00 -17.33
N ALA A 193 -25.37 5.15 -16.20
CA ALA A 193 -24.47 4.13 -15.69
C ALA A 193 -25.22 2.98 -14.98
N ALA A 194 -26.38 3.25 -14.40
CA ALA A 194 -27.19 2.23 -13.73
C ALA A 194 -27.77 1.16 -14.68
N GLN A 195 -27.67 1.35 -16.01
CA GLN A 195 -28.15 0.38 -16.99
C GLN A 195 -27.33 -0.92 -17.01
N ASP A 196 -26.05 -0.84 -16.67
CA ASP A 196 -25.12 -1.98 -16.63
C ASP A 196 -24.32 -2.08 -15.33
N ASN A 197 -24.46 -1.13 -14.41
CA ASN A 197 -23.92 -1.22 -13.05
C ASN A 197 -24.99 -1.68 -12.06
N HIS A 198 -25.06 -2.99 -11.82
CA HIS A 198 -26.01 -3.60 -10.89
C HIS A 198 -25.75 -3.30 -9.41
N PHE A 199 -24.64 -2.62 -9.09
CA PHE A 199 -24.34 -2.15 -7.73
C PHE A 199 -24.97 -0.78 -7.42
N MET A 200 -25.59 -0.12 -8.41
CA MET A 200 -26.25 1.18 -8.23
C MET A 200 -27.73 1.01 -7.85
N HIS A 201 -28.18 1.80 -6.87
CA HIS A 201 -29.56 1.82 -6.42
C HIS A 201 -30.13 3.24 -6.38
N SER A 202 -31.36 3.44 -6.89
CA SER A 202 -31.96 4.77 -7.08
C SER A 202 -32.51 5.42 -5.80
N THR A 203 -32.71 4.66 -4.72
CA THR A 203 -33.27 5.17 -3.46
C THR A 203 -32.67 4.45 -2.25
N VAL A 204 -32.18 5.21 -1.26
CA VAL A 204 -31.76 4.67 0.05
C VAL A 204 -32.99 4.14 0.78
N SER A 205 -33.03 2.84 1.09
CA SER A 205 -34.14 2.24 1.81
C SER A 205 -34.16 2.68 3.28
N SER A 206 -34.97 3.71 3.54
CA SER A 206 -35.68 4.09 4.79
C SER A 206 -34.91 4.15 6.12
N GLY A 207 -34.85 5.38 6.68
CA GLY A 207 -34.53 5.59 8.09
C GLY A 207 -34.60 7.04 8.59
N SER A 208 -34.77 8.06 7.74
CA SER A 208 -35.15 9.42 8.17
C SER A 208 -35.61 10.26 6.98
N ALA A 209 -36.59 11.13 7.23
CA ALA A 209 -37.46 11.77 6.26
C ALA A 209 -36.77 12.76 5.29
N THR A 210 -37.40 12.92 4.12
CA THR A 210 -37.22 13.98 3.11
C THR A 210 -35.83 14.06 2.43
N VAL A 211 -35.68 13.32 1.32
CA VAL A 211 -34.45 13.30 0.51
C VAL A 211 -34.71 14.03 -0.82
N GLY A 212 -34.38 15.31 -0.88
CA GLY A 212 -33.96 15.93 -2.15
C GLY A 212 -32.50 15.53 -2.46
N ASN A 213 -32.05 15.70 -3.71
CA ASN A 213 -30.66 15.40 -4.13
C ASN A 213 -29.60 15.98 -3.18
N THR A 214 -29.86 17.16 -2.59
CA THR A 214 -28.99 17.79 -1.58
C THR A 214 -28.68 16.89 -0.38
N SER A 215 -29.62 16.04 0.05
CA SER A 215 -29.39 15.14 1.19
C SER A 215 -28.42 14.00 0.84
N VAL A 216 -28.52 13.42 -0.37
CA VAL A 216 -27.60 12.38 -0.85
C VAL A 216 -26.20 12.95 -1.06
N THR A 217 -26.08 14.10 -1.73
CA THR A 217 -24.79 14.77 -1.94
C THR A 217 -24.10 15.08 -0.61
N LEU A 218 -24.84 15.59 0.39
CA LEU A 218 -24.27 15.89 1.72
C LEU A 218 -23.84 14.63 2.48
N GLN A 219 -24.56 13.51 2.33
CA GLN A 219 -24.17 12.23 2.93
C GLN A 219 -22.89 11.69 2.28
N ALA A 220 -22.84 11.63 0.95
CA ALA A 220 -21.66 11.24 0.19
C ALA A 220 -20.44 12.13 0.52
N LEU A 221 -20.63 13.45 0.66
CA LEU A 221 -19.56 14.36 1.07
C LEU A 221 -19.02 14.06 2.47
N ARG A 222 -19.88 13.68 3.43
CA ARG A 222 -19.44 13.31 4.79
C ARG A 222 -18.63 12.02 4.77
N GLU A 223 -19.10 11.01 4.05
CA GLU A 223 -18.40 9.73 3.87
C GLU A 223 -17.03 9.93 3.20
N PHE A 224 -17.02 10.67 2.09
CA PHE A 224 -15.79 11.01 1.37
C PHE A 224 -14.81 11.81 2.22
N ALA A 225 -15.29 12.78 3.02
CA ALA A 225 -14.45 13.51 3.96
C ALA A 225 -13.85 12.61 5.05
N GLY A 226 -14.60 11.59 5.49
CA GLY A 226 -14.10 10.54 6.39
C GLY A 226 -13.00 9.70 5.74
N LEU A 227 -13.20 9.24 4.50
CA LEU A 227 -12.15 8.54 3.74
C LEU A 227 -10.91 9.41 3.55
N HIS A 228 -11.08 10.68 3.16
CA HIS A 228 -9.98 11.62 3.01
C HIS A 228 -9.21 11.79 4.33
N HIS A 229 -9.90 11.98 5.45
CA HIS A 229 -9.27 12.10 6.77
C HIS A 229 -8.47 10.85 7.15
N GLU A 230 -9.06 9.66 6.95
CA GLU A 230 -8.37 8.39 7.23
C GLU A 230 -7.10 8.25 6.38
N LEU A 231 -7.17 8.56 5.09
CA LEU A 231 -6.03 8.49 4.19
C LEU A 231 -4.95 9.52 4.53
N THR A 232 -5.30 10.78 4.77
CA THR A 232 -4.30 11.85 4.98
C THR A 232 -3.77 11.91 6.40
N GLU A 233 -4.66 11.93 7.40
CA GLU A 233 -4.28 12.19 8.79
C GLU A 233 -3.87 10.93 9.54
N VAL A 234 -4.42 9.77 9.17
CA VAL A 234 -4.14 8.50 9.83
C VAL A 234 -3.09 7.69 9.07
N ALA A 235 -3.29 7.45 7.77
CA ALA A 235 -2.35 6.69 6.95
C ALA A 235 -1.17 7.55 6.43
N GLY A 236 -1.33 8.86 6.25
CA GLY A 236 -0.27 9.72 5.69
C GLY A 236 -0.12 9.61 4.16
N VAL A 237 -1.18 9.17 3.46
CA VAL A 237 -1.28 9.21 2.00
C VAL A 237 -1.42 10.67 1.55
N ARG A 238 -0.70 11.05 0.50
CA ARG A 238 -0.82 12.37 -0.12
C ARG A 238 -2.00 12.39 -1.08
N VAL A 239 -2.95 13.29 -0.84
CA VAL A 239 -4.15 13.42 -1.66
C VAL A 239 -4.12 14.74 -2.43
N SER A 240 -4.23 14.66 -3.76
CA SER A 240 -4.53 15.80 -4.61
C SER A 240 -6.04 15.89 -4.81
N LEU A 241 -6.68 16.81 -4.11
CA LEU A 241 -8.13 16.93 -4.06
C LEU A 241 -8.66 17.94 -5.08
N PHE A 242 -9.55 17.48 -5.96
CA PHE A 242 -10.32 18.32 -6.87
C PHE A 242 -11.80 18.32 -6.46
N GLN A 243 -12.58 19.24 -7.00
CA GLN A 243 -14.02 19.34 -6.80
C GLN A 243 -14.74 19.30 -8.15
N HIS A 244 -16.00 18.89 -8.18
CA HIS A 244 -16.80 18.94 -9.40
C HIS A 244 -18.09 19.74 -9.20
N SER A 245 -18.51 20.48 -10.22
CA SER A 245 -19.72 21.29 -10.17
C SER A 245 -20.91 20.54 -10.77
N GLN A 246 -22.12 20.92 -10.37
CA GLN A 246 -23.35 20.43 -11.00
C GLN A 246 -23.42 20.79 -12.48
N GLU A 247 -22.78 21.89 -12.88
CA GLU A 247 -22.69 22.35 -14.28
C GLU A 247 -21.96 21.35 -15.19
N HIS A 248 -21.10 20.49 -14.63
CA HIS A 248 -20.43 19.45 -15.41
C HIS A 248 -21.40 18.34 -15.88
N GLY A 249 -22.50 18.12 -15.14
CA GLY A 249 -23.45 17.04 -15.44
C GLY A 249 -22.88 15.63 -15.27
N THR A 250 -21.91 15.46 -14.36
CA THR A 250 -21.12 14.24 -14.15
C THR A 250 -21.28 13.72 -12.70
N PRO A 251 -22.40 13.05 -12.35
CA PRO A 251 -22.65 12.60 -10.98
C PRO A 251 -21.63 11.58 -10.46
N ASP A 252 -20.99 10.80 -11.35
CA ASP A 252 -19.98 9.79 -11.04
C ASP A 252 -18.53 10.34 -11.02
N ALA A 253 -18.36 11.67 -11.11
CA ALA A 253 -17.01 12.28 -11.14
C ALA A 253 -16.16 11.97 -9.88
N VAL A 254 -16.79 11.49 -8.81
CA VAL A 254 -16.12 10.97 -7.60
C VAL A 254 -15.22 9.75 -7.88
N PHE A 255 -15.37 9.10 -9.04
CA PHE A 255 -14.60 7.92 -9.46
C PHE A 255 -13.57 8.24 -10.56
N PRO A 256 -12.48 9.00 -10.26
CA PRO A 256 -11.52 9.45 -11.26
C PRO A 256 -10.73 8.32 -11.93
N ASN A 257 -10.63 7.17 -11.25
CA ASN A 257 -9.85 6.02 -11.68
C ASN A 257 -10.35 5.41 -13.01
N ASN A 258 -11.58 5.71 -13.41
CA ASN A 258 -12.19 5.17 -14.61
C ASN A 258 -11.76 5.87 -15.90
N TRP A 259 -11.37 7.15 -15.84
CA TRP A 259 -11.11 7.93 -17.07
C TRP A 259 -9.65 8.28 -17.30
N PHE A 260 -8.78 8.17 -16.29
CA PHE A 260 -7.33 8.24 -16.48
C PHE A 260 -6.53 7.31 -15.56
N SER A 261 -5.26 7.14 -15.91
CA SER A 261 -4.24 6.54 -15.04
C SER A 261 -2.86 7.09 -15.34
N THR A 262 -1.97 6.96 -14.35
CA THR A 262 -0.57 7.34 -14.48
C THR A 262 0.33 6.10 -14.51
N HIS A 263 1.40 6.18 -15.30
CA HIS A 263 2.36 5.11 -15.50
C HIS A 263 3.77 5.71 -15.50
N PRO A 264 4.58 5.52 -14.44
CA PRO A 264 5.92 6.07 -14.37
C PRO A 264 6.88 5.30 -15.28
N GLN A 265 7.97 5.95 -15.68
CA GLN A 265 9.05 5.25 -16.36
C GLN A 265 9.53 4.04 -15.54
N ARG A 266 9.82 2.94 -16.24
CA ARG A 266 10.24 1.63 -15.72
C ARG A 266 9.14 0.77 -15.14
N GLU A 267 7.89 1.21 -15.04
CA GLU A 267 6.76 0.32 -14.70
C GLU A 267 6.70 -0.92 -15.64
N ALA A 268 5.95 -1.95 -15.23
CA ALA A 268 5.71 -3.18 -15.99
C ALA A 268 7.00 -3.98 -16.18
N ALA A 269 7.77 -4.09 -15.10
CA ALA A 269 9.09 -4.68 -15.11
C ALA A 269 10.04 -4.10 -16.18
N GLY A 270 10.02 -2.77 -16.34
CA GLY A 270 10.83 -2.03 -17.30
C GLY A 270 10.20 -1.86 -18.68
N GLY A 271 8.92 -2.23 -18.83
CA GLY A 271 8.13 -2.09 -20.05
C GLY A 271 7.86 -0.65 -20.43
N VAL A 272 7.43 0.16 -19.46
CA VAL A 272 7.09 1.57 -19.68
C VAL A 272 8.37 2.40 -19.88
N LYS A 273 8.54 3.00 -21.06
CA LYS A 273 9.76 3.73 -21.45
C LYS A 273 9.76 5.20 -21.04
N GLN A 274 8.60 5.80 -20.87
CA GLN A 274 8.42 7.19 -20.51
C GLN A 274 7.20 7.33 -19.61
N SER A 275 7.30 8.19 -18.60
CA SER A 275 6.16 8.51 -17.74
C SER A 275 4.98 8.99 -18.58
N THR A 276 3.84 8.31 -18.45
CA THR A 276 2.69 8.45 -19.32
C THR A 276 1.42 8.71 -18.51
N LEU A 277 0.64 9.69 -18.95
CA LEU A 277 -0.77 9.87 -18.58
C LEU A 277 -1.65 9.23 -19.66
N VAL A 278 -2.52 8.29 -19.29
CA VAL A 278 -3.44 7.63 -20.22
C VAL A 278 -4.86 8.14 -19.99
N TYR A 279 -5.56 8.50 -21.06
CA TYR A 279 -7.00 8.79 -21.04
C TYR A 279 -7.79 7.68 -21.70
N TYR A 280 -8.93 7.35 -21.11
CA TYR A 280 -9.68 6.14 -21.44
C TYR A 280 -11.04 6.43 -22.08
N PRO A 281 -11.49 5.59 -23.04
CA PRO A 281 -12.81 5.69 -23.61
C PRO A 281 -13.86 5.16 -22.62
N LEU A 282 -14.86 6.01 -22.30
CA LEU A 282 -15.94 5.71 -21.37
C LEU A 282 -17.23 5.40 -22.11
N LYS A 283 -18.02 4.46 -21.58
CA LYS A 283 -19.26 4.01 -22.24
C LYS A 283 -20.36 5.07 -22.19
N CYS A 284 -20.59 5.66 -21.02
CA CYS A 284 -21.71 6.56 -20.79
C CYS A 284 -21.38 8.00 -21.23
N PRO A 285 -22.19 8.64 -22.08
CA PRO A 285 -21.93 10.00 -22.56
C PRO A 285 -21.76 11.07 -21.47
N ASN A 286 -22.48 10.96 -20.35
CA ASN A 286 -22.25 11.89 -19.23
C ASN A 286 -20.88 11.67 -18.58
N ARG A 287 -20.46 10.42 -18.42
CA ARG A 287 -19.14 10.09 -17.87
C ARG A 287 -18.00 10.53 -18.78
N GLN A 288 -18.18 10.53 -20.10
CA GLN A 288 -17.17 11.04 -21.04
C GLN A 288 -16.75 12.49 -20.74
N LYS A 289 -17.65 13.29 -20.14
CA LYS A 289 -17.41 14.67 -19.70
C LYS A 289 -16.62 14.79 -18.38
N GLU A 290 -16.33 13.67 -17.70
CA GLU A 290 -15.50 13.65 -16.48
C GLU A 290 -14.04 13.97 -16.78
N LYS A 291 -13.60 13.79 -18.04
CA LYS A 291 -12.25 14.10 -18.51
C LYS A 291 -12.06 15.61 -18.52
N ARG A 292 -11.16 16.09 -17.68
CA ARG A 292 -10.97 17.53 -17.46
C ARG A 292 -9.57 17.99 -17.78
N GLU A 293 -9.50 19.14 -18.46
CA GLU A 293 -8.26 19.80 -18.87
C GLU A 293 -7.48 20.35 -17.66
N ASP A 294 -8.16 20.91 -16.66
CA ASP A 294 -7.48 21.44 -15.46
C ASP A 294 -6.75 20.37 -14.65
N ILE A 295 -7.30 19.14 -14.60
CA ILE A 295 -6.59 18.00 -14.01
C ILE A 295 -5.41 17.58 -14.90
N GLN A 296 -5.57 17.58 -16.22
CA GLN A 296 -4.50 17.26 -17.17
C GLN A 296 -3.29 18.17 -16.97
N GLU A 297 -3.52 19.49 -16.94
CA GLU A 297 -2.46 20.49 -16.80
C GLU A 297 -1.65 20.28 -15.51
N VAL A 298 -2.34 20.01 -14.39
CA VAL A 298 -1.68 19.71 -13.12
C VAL A 298 -0.83 18.44 -13.22
N LEU A 299 -1.33 17.38 -13.85
CA LEU A 299 -0.59 16.12 -14.00
C LEU A 299 0.61 16.25 -14.94
N GLN A 300 0.47 16.99 -16.04
CA GLN A 300 1.58 17.30 -16.95
C GLN A 300 2.68 18.11 -16.23
N ALA A 301 2.29 19.12 -15.44
CA ALA A 301 3.23 19.88 -14.62
C ALA A 301 3.96 19.04 -13.56
N ARG A 302 3.42 17.86 -13.20
CA ARG A 302 4.04 16.88 -12.30
C ARG A 302 4.93 15.84 -12.99
N GLY A 303 5.14 15.95 -14.30
CA GLY A 303 6.10 15.13 -15.04
C GLY A 303 5.49 14.01 -15.90
N TYR A 304 4.16 13.94 -16.04
CA TYR A 304 3.51 13.05 -17.01
C TYR A 304 3.34 13.75 -18.37
N GLU A 305 4.47 14.10 -18.99
CA GLU A 305 4.47 14.87 -20.24
C GLU A 305 3.87 14.11 -21.43
N ARG A 306 4.07 12.78 -21.48
CA ARG A 306 3.49 11.95 -22.54
C ARG A 306 2.03 11.67 -22.21
N VAL A 307 1.12 12.28 -22.98
CA VAL A 307 -0.31 11.98 -22.91
C VAL A 307 -0.65 10.96 -24.01
N TRP A 308 -1.26 9.85 -23.62
CA TRP A 308 -1.85 8.89 -24.54
C TRP A 308 -3.37 8.86 -24.38
N ASP A 309 -4.07 9.49 -25.31
CA ASP A 309 -5.52 9.56 -25.28
C ASP A 309 -6.17 8.50 -26.19
N MET A 310 -6.94 7.61 -25.58
CA MET A 310 -7.71 6.57 -26.26
C MET A 310 -9.19 6.95 -26.47
N SER A 311 -9.61 8.15 -26.08
CA SER A 311 -11.01 8.62 -26.12
C SER A 311 -11.64 8.55 -27.50
N ALA A 312 -10.85 8.67 -28.58
CA ALA A 312 -11.37 8.54 -29.95
C ALA A 312 -12.08 7.20 -30.21
N CYS A 313 -11.75 6.13 -29.48
CA CYS A 313 -12.39 4.81 -29.61
C CYS A 313 -13.88 4.82 -29.23
N GLU A 314 -14.36 5.86 -28.52
CA GLU A 314 -15.77 6.04 -28.18
C GLU A 314 -16.66 6.17 -29.42
N GLN A 315 -16.14 6.72 -30.52
CA GLN A 315 -16.84 6.87 -31.80
C GLN A 315 -17.19 5.51 -32.42
N ASP A 316 -16.32 4.52 -32.19
CA ASP A 316 -16.49 3.14 -32.64
C ASP A 316 -17.19 2.25 -31.60
N ARG A 317 -17.71 2.85 -30.52
CA ARG A 317 -18.35 2.15 -29.38
C ARG A 317 -17.44 1.12 -28.71
N GLN A 318 -16.13 1.38 -28.69
CA GLN A 318 -15.15 0.58 -27.98
C GLN A 318 -14.75 1.31 -26.70
N TYR A 319 -14.93 0.66 -25.55
CA TYR A 319 -14.76 1.26 -24.23
C TYR A 319 -13.72 0.49 -23.42
N PHE A 320 -13.03 1.20 -22.52
CA PHE A 320 -11.99 0.63 -21.67
C PHE A 320 -11.80 1.54 -20.46
N GLU A 321 -12.69 1.44 -19.46
CA GLU A 321 -12.84 2.40 -18.35
C GLU A 321 -11.72 2.35 -17.28
N GLY A 322 -10.49 2.60 -17.71
CA GLY A 322 -9.33 2.84 -16.85
C GLY A 322 -9.07 1.71 -15.86
N THR A 323 -8.63 2.07 -14.66
CA THR A 323 -8.33 1.07 -13.61
C THR A 323 -9.58 0.48 -12.95
N GLY A 324 -10.78 0.84 -13.44
CA GLY A 324 -12.02 0.11 -13.17
C GLY A 324 -12.01 -1.27 -13.80
N VAL A 325 -11.65 -1.33 -15.08
CA VAL A 325 -11.58 -2.58 -15.86
C VAL A 325 -10.19 -3.20 -15.88
N LEU A 326 -9.19 -2.47 -15.42
CA LEU A 326 -7.79 -2.85 -15.50
C LEU A 326 -7.17 -2.95 -14.10
N VAL A 327 -6.95 -4.17 -13.63
CA VAL A 327 -6.24 -4.44 -12.38
C VAL A 327 -4.81 -4.86 -12.70
N LEU A 328 -3.84 -4.10 -12.19
CA LEU A 328 -2.44 -4.18 -12.62
C LEU A 328 -1.57 -4.86 -11.56
N ASP A 329 -0.85 -5.89 -11.97
CA ASP A 329 0.35 -6.35 -11.29
C ASP A 329 1.54 -5.64 -11.94
N ARG A 330 1.86 -4.45 -11.43
CA ARG A 330 2.84 -3.53 -12.01
C ARG A 330 4.25 -4.08 -11.90
N VAL A 331 4.56 -4.76 -10.79
CA VAL A 331 5.89 -5.31 -10.52
C VAL A 331 6.19 -6.51 -11.41
N ASN A 332 5.19 -7.35 -11.72
CA ASN A 332 5.37 -8.50 -12.61
C ASN A 332 5.03 -8.20 -14.08
N GLY A 333 4.39 -7.06 -14.36
CA GLY A 333 4.01 -6.64 -15.70
C GLY A 333 2.85 -7.45 -16.28
N VAL A 334 1.84 -7.75 -15.46
CA VAL A 334 0.63 -8.48 -15.84
C VAL A 334 -0.60 -7.59 -15.65
N ALA A 335 -1.46 -7.53 -16.67
CA ALA A 335 -2.74 -6.84 -16.61
C ALA A 335 -3.89 -7.85 -16.53
N TYR A 336 -4.79 -7.69 -15.57
CA TYR A 336 -5.98 -8.53 -15.40
C TYR A 336 -7.22 -7.75 -15.82
N VAL A 337 -8.00 -8.33 -16.72
CA VAL A 337 -9.16 -7.66 -17.33
C VAL A 337 -10.34 -8.62 -17.45
N ASN A 338 -11.42 -8.31 -16.74
CA ASN A 338 -12.73 -8.86 -17.02
C ASN A 338 -13.30 -8.21 -18.29
N ILE A 339 -13.65 -9.00 -19.30
CA ILE A 339 -14.25 -8.52 -20.53
C ILE A 339 -15.75 -8.29 -20.31
N SER A 340 -16.17 -7.04 -20.47
CA SER A 340 -17.53 -6.56 -20.25
C SER A 340 -17.91 -5.49 -21.28
N GLU A 341 -19.12 -4.93 -21.18
CA GLU A 341 -19.53 -3.78 -22.01
C GLU A 341 -18.66 -2.53 -21.81
N ARG A 342 -17.84 -2.50 -20.76
CA ARG A 342 -16.94 -1.39 -20.41
C ARG A 342 -15.46 -1.72 -20.65
N ALA A 343 -15.15 -2.94 -21.11
CA ALA A 343 -13.79 -3.45 -21.30
C ALA A 343 -13.65 -4.21 -22.62
N HIS A 344 -13.29 -3.50 -23.68
CA HIS A 344 -13.09 -4.10 -25.00
C HIS A 344 -11.78 -4.92 -25.06
N PRO A 345 -11.80 -6.18 -25.54
CA PRO A 345 -10.64 -7.06 -25.52
C PRO A 345 -9.47 -6.53 -26.37
N ASP A 346 -9.75 -5.95 -27.55
CA ASP A 346 -8.69 -5.41 -28.40
C ASP A 346 -8.00 -4.18 -27.77
N LEU A 347 -8.75 -3.38 -27.00
CA LEU A 347 -8.19 -2.24 -26.29
C LEU A 347 -7.30 -2.71 -25.13
N ALA A 348 -7.66 -3.79 -24.44
CA ALA A 348 -6.81 -4.39 -23.41
C ALA A 348 -5.45 -4.86 -23.99
N GLN A 349 -5.46 -5.53 -25.14
CA GLN A 349 -4.23 -5.97 -25.81
C GLN A 349 -3.40 -4.81 -26.33
N ARG A 350 -4.05 -3.78 -26.92
CA ARG A 350 -3.38 -2.55 -27.36
C ARG A 350 -2.74 -1.83 -26.18
N TRP A 351 -3.46 -1.71 -25.07
CA TRP A 351 -2.99 -1.10 -23.83
C TRP A 351 -1.71 -1.75 -23.31
N ALA A 352 -1.71 -3.08 -23.20
CA ALA A 352 -0.53 -3.79 -22.73
C ALA A 352 0.66 -3.66 -23.67
N THR A 353 0.41 -3.64 -24.99
CA THR A 353 1.47 -3.48 -25.99
C THR A 353 2.11 -2.09 -25.92
N GLU A 354 1.29 -1.03 -25.86
CA GLU A 354 1.76 0.36 -25.84
C GLU A 354 2.54 0.69 -24.57
N LEU A 355 2.09 0.21 -23.41
CA LEU A 355 2.77 0.45 -22.13
C LEU A 355 3.82 -0.61 -21.79
N GLY A 356 3.97 -1.66 -22.60
CA GLY A 356 5.00 -2.68 -22.42
C GLY A 356 4.71 -3.68 -21.30
N TYR A 357 3.44 -3.91 -20.97
CA TYR A 357 3.04 -5.04 -20.13
C TYR A 357 3.26 -6.36 -20.87
N LYS A 358 3.79 -7.35 -20.15
CA LYS A 358 4.23 -8.64 -20.72
C LYS A 358 3.06 -9.56 -21.01
N GLU A 359 1.96 -9.38 -20.29
CA GLU A 359 0.83 -10.28 -20.34
C GLU A 359 -0.49 -9.55 -20.03
N VAL A 360 -1.54 -9.97 -20.73
CA VAL A 360 -2.94 -9.67 -20.40
C VAL A 360 -3.66 -10.97 -20.08
N VAL A 361 -4.22 -11.08 -18.88
CA VAL A 361 -5.07 -12.18 -18.45
C VAL A 361 -6.52 -11.73 -18.56
N THR A 362 -7.21 -12.21 -19.59
CA THR A 362 -8.63 -11.90 -19.82
C THR A 362 -9.54 -13.03 -19.36
N PHE A 363 -10.67 -12.67 -18.77
CA PHE A 363 -11.72 -13.60 -18.36
C PHE A 363 -13.10 -12.92 -18.45
N ARG A 364 -14.18 -13.66 -18.22
CA ARG A 364 -15.53 -13.12 -18.07
C ARG A 364 -16.08 -13.45 -16.69
N THR A 365 -16.81 -12.52 -16.09
CA THR A 365 -17.50 -12.74 -14.83
C THR A 365 -18.97 -12.41 -14.87
N VAL A 366 -19.73 -13.14 -14.05
CA VAL A 366 -21.15 -12.91 -13.82
C VAL A 366 -21.43 -12.77 -12.33
N ASP A 367 -22.45 -12.01 -11.99
CA ASP A 367 -22.99 -11.92 -10.64
C ASP A 367 -23.86 -13.16 -10.30
N PRO A 368 -24.37 -13.28 -9.05
CA PRO A 368 -25.25 -14.39 -8.67
C PRO A 368 -26.55 -14.50 -9.48
N ALA A 369 -27.02 -13.41 -10.10
CA ALA A 369 -28.19 -13.41 -10.97
C ALA A 369 -27.85 -13.80 -12.43
N GLY A 370 -26.57 -14.01 -12.74
CA GLY A 370 -26.07 -14.35 -14.07
C GLY A 370 -25.86 -13.13 -14.98
N ALA A 371 -25.92 -11.92 -14.45
CA ALA A 371 -25.63 -10.70 -15.20
C ALA A 371 -24.13 -10.41 -15.23
N ASP A 372 -23.63 -9.81 -16.31
CA ASP A 372 -22.22 -9.49 -16.47
C ASP A 372 -21.76 -8.49 -15.38
N VAL A 373 -20.63 -8.77 -14.72
CA VAL A 373 -20.01 -7.80 -13.82
C VAL A 373 -19.30 -6.75 -14.66
N TYR A 374 -19.58 -5.47 -14.42
CA TYR A 374 -19.15 -4.39 -15.29
C TYR A 374 -17.65 -4.06 -15.21
N HIS A 375 -17.05 -4.11 -14.01
CA HIS A 375 -15.65 -3.73 -13.76
C HIS A 375 -14.85 -4.83 -13.06
N THR A 376 -13.57 -4.95 -13.42
CA THR A 376 -12.62 -5.92 -12.83
C THR A 376 -12.32 -5.60 -11.37
N ASN A 377 -12.19 -4.32 -11.01
CA ASN A 377 -11.83 -3.90 -9.66
C ASN A 377 -12.94 -4.08 -8.61
N VAL A 378 -14.12 -4.55 -9.00
CA VAL A 378 -15.19 -4.93 -8.07
C VAL A 378 -14.98 -6.36 -7.57
N MET A 379 -14.34 -7.21 -8.39
CA MET A 379 -14.14 -8.62 -8.09
C MET A 379 -12.71 -8.96 -7.63
N MET A 380 -11.73 -8.08 -7.85
CA MET A 380 -10.35 -8.32 -7.44
C MET A 380 -9.52 -7.07 -7.18
N ALA A 381 -8.49 -7.26 -6.36
CA ALA A 381 -7.41 -6.31 -6.11
C ALA A 381 -6.06 -7.03 -6.06
N ILE A 382 -4.98 -6.34 -6.43
CA ILE A 382 -3.61 -6.84 -6.39
C ILE A 382 -2.73 -5.86 -5.61
N GLY A 383 -2.19 -6.32 -4.50
CA GLY A 383 -1.11 -5.69 -3.75
C GLY A 383 0.25 -6.29 -4.11
N THR A 384 1.28 -5.93 -3.35
CA THR A 384 2.66 -6.34 -3.62
C THR A 384 2.84 -7.84 -3.47
N ASP A 385 2.30 -8.42 -2.39
CA ASP A 385 2.44 -9.84 -2.05
C ASP A 385 1.09 -10.58 -1.96
N VAL A 386 -0.03 -9.86 -1.95
CA VAL A 386 -1.37 -10.41 -1.70
C VAL A 386 -2.33 -10.01 -2.81
N ALA A 387 -3.17 -10.94 -3.25
CA ALA A 387 -4.24 -10.69 -4.21
C ALA A 387 -5.58 -11.15 -3.65
N VAL A 388 -6.61 -10.34 -3.79
CA VAL A 388 -8.00 -10.67 -3.45
C VAL A 388 -8.76 -10.95 -4.75
N VAL A 389 -9.54 -12.03 -4.80
CA VAL A 389 -10.25 -12.42 -6.03
C VAL A 389 -11.55 -13.18 -5.73
N CYS A 390 -12.65 -12.78 -6.37
CA CYS A 390 -13.89 -13.57 -6.42
C CYS A 390 -13.80 -14.59 -7.56
N ALA A 391 -13.15 -15.74 -7.31
CA ALA A 391 -12.95 -16.74 -8.36
C ALA A 391 -14.27 -17.39 -8.81
N GLU A 392 -15.25 -17.52 -7.91
CA GLU A 392 -16.56 -18.10 -8.24
C GLU A 392 -17.39 -17.26 -9.21
N ALA A 393 -17.10 -15.96 -9.34
CA ALA A 393 -17.72 -15.10 -10.35
C ALA A 393 -17.27 -15.45 -11.78
N VAL A 394 -16.22 -16.26 -11.98
CA VAL A 394 -15.74 -16.72 -13.30
C VAL A 394 -16.37 -18.08 -13.64
N PRO A 395 -17.44 -18.14 -14.46
CA PRO A 395 -18.16 -19.39 -14.72
C PRO A 395 -17.36 -20.39 -15.54
N ASP A 396 -16.51 -19.93 -16.48
CA ASP A 396 -15.67 -20.81 -17.28
C ASP A 396 -14.53 -21.40 -16.44
N ASP A 397 -14.55 -22.72 -16.27
CA ASP A 397 -13.56 -23.46 -15.47
C ASP A 397 -12.11 -23.28 -15.94
N LYS A 398 -11.89 -23.12 -17.25
CA LYS A 398 -10.52 -22.96 -17.80
C LYS A 398 -9.99 -21.56 -17.48
N GLN A 399 -10.81 -20.53 -17.68
CA GLN A 399 -10.49 -19.15 -17.32
C GLN A 399 -10.26 -19.02 -15.82
N ARG A 400 -11.14 -19.60 -14.99
CA ARG A 400 -11.01 -19.57 -13.53
C ARG A 400 -9.70 -20.21 -13.06
N LYS A 401 -9.37 -21.41 -13.57
CA LYS A 401 -8.10 -22.08 -13.26
C LYS A 401 -6.89 -21.27 -13.74
N HIS A 402 -6.96 -20.70 -14.94
CA HIS A 402 -5.88 -19.88 -15.48
C HIS A 402 -5.64 -18.62 -14.65
N LEU A 403 -6.70 -17.87 -14.30
CA LEU A 403 -6.66 -16.70 -13.42
C LEU A 403 -5.97 -17.01 -12.09
N LEU A 404 -6.45 -18.05 -11.39
CA LEU A 404 -5.89 -18.46 -10.10
C LEU A 404 -4.44 -18.93 -10.23
N GLN A 405 -4.10 -19.66 -11.30
CA GLN A 405 -2.72 -20.09 -11.54
C GLN A 405 -1.79 -18.89 -11.74
N ARG A 406 -2.25 -17.86 -12.48
CA ARG A 406 -1.47 -16.64 -12.72
C ARG A 406 -1.27 -15.84 -11.45
N LEU A 407 -2.31 -15.61 -10.66
CA LEU A 407 -2.22 -14.89 -9.38
C LEU A 407 -1.28 -15.61 -8.40
N ARG A 408 -1.44 -16.93 -8.22
CA ARG A 408 -0.62 -17.75 -7.30
C ARG A 408 0.85 -17.85 -7.69
N ARG A 409 1.23 -17.39 -8.87
CA ARG A 409 2.64 -17.35 -9.29
C ARG A 409 3.46 -16.36 -8.46
N HIS A 410 2.84 -15.27 -8.04
CA HIS A 410 3.51 -14.15 -7.37
C HIS A 410 2.87 -13.77 -6.05
N HIS A 411 1.58 -14.07 -5.86
CA HIS A 411 0.79 -13.56 -4.75
C HIS A 411 0.24 -14.65 -3.86
N LYS A 412 0.11 -14.33 -2.57
CA LYS A 412 -0.83 -15.02 -1.69
C LYS A 412 -2.25 -14.65 -2.13
N VAL A 413 -3.01 -15.65 -2.59
CA VAL A 413 -4.40 -15.45 -3.01
C VAL A 413 -5.35 -15.61 -1.83
N ILE A 414 -6.19 -14.60 -1.62
CA ILE A 414 -7.35 -14.59 -0.73
C ILE A 414 -8.60 -14.65 -1.61
N GLU A 415 -9.28 -15.78 -1.60
CA GLU A 415 -10.53 -15.95 -2.34
C GLU A 415 -11.69 -15.37 -1.52
N ILE A 416 -12.55 -14.60 -2.18
CA ILE A 416 -13.78 -14.04 -1.61
C ILE A 416 -15.01 -14.66 -2.29
N SER A 417 -16.13 -14.72 -1.57
CA SER A 417 -17.42 -15.15 -2.14
C SER A 417 -18.09 -14.03 -2.93
N ASN A 418 -19.14 -14.37 -3.68
CA ASN A 418 -20.02 -13.40 -4.33
C ASN A 418 -20.68 -12.45 -3.31
N GLU A 419 -21.05 -12.94 -2.13
CA GLU A 419 -21.60 -12.09 -1.06
C GLU A 419 -20.56 -11.05 -0.60
N GLN A 420 -19.31 -11.46 -0.43
CA GLN A 420 -18.20 -10.56 -0.10
C GLN A 420 -17.87 -9.60 -1.24
N MET A 421 -17.96 -10.06 -2.50
CA MET A 421 -17.85 -9.20 -3.68
C MET A 421 -18.95 -8.13 -3.70
N SER A 422 -20.20 -8.50 -3.41
CA SER A 422 -21.32 -7.56 -3.23
C SER A 422 -21.09 -6.59 -2.07
N GLY A 423 -20.40 -7.03 -1.01
CA GLY A 423 -19.92 -6.21 0.10
C GLY A 423 -18.63 -5.43 -0.19
N MET A 424 -18.27 -5.22 -1.45
CA MET A 424 -17.10 -4.43 -1.91
C MET A 424 -15.72 -4.97 -1.51
N CYS A 425 -15.59 -6.26 -1.13
CA CYS A 425 -14.29 -6.84 -0.77
C CYS A 425 -13.27 -6.86 -1.92
N GLY A 426 -13.70 -6.85 -3.18
CA GLY A 426 -12.79 -6.70 -4.32
C GLY A 426 -12.37 -5.25 -4.57
N ASN A 427 -13.16 -4.26 -4.11
CA ASN A 427 -12.95 -2.83 -4.35
C ASN A 427 -12.02 -2.18 -3.32
N ILE A 428 -10.88 -2.82 -3.09
CA ILE A 428 -9.83 -2.39 -2.17
C ILE A 428 -8.57 -1.99 -2.94
N LEU A 429 -7.67 -1.25 -2.31
CA LEU A 429 -6.44 -0.78 -2.95
C LEU A 429 -5.26 -0.84 -1.98
N GLU A 430 -4.15 -1.44 -2.42
CA GLU A 430 -2.88 -1.27 -1.72
C GLU A 430 -2.30 0.10 -2.05
N LEU A 431 -1.96 0.87 -1.01
CA LEU A 431 -1.26 2.15 -1.07
C LEU A 431 0.00 2.08 -0.22
N GLU A 432 0.88 3.06 -0.36
CA GLU A 432 1.95 3.30 0.60
C GLU A 432 1.49 4.35 1.63
N ASP A 433 1.73 4.10 2.91
CA ASP A 433 1.49 5.07 3.97
C ASP A 433 2.55 6.20 3.94
N GLY A 434 2.45 7.19 4.85
CA GLY A 434 3.40 8.32 4.92
C GLY A 434 4.86 7.93 5.22
N ARG A 435 5.12 6.64 5.39
CA ARG A 435 6.36 6.01 5.83
C ARG A 435 6.87 5.02 4.78
N GLY A 436 6.14 4.86 3.67
CA GLY A 436 6.46 3.96 2.56
C GLY A 436 6.07 2.50 2.82
N LEU A 437 5.23 2.23 3.82
CA LEU A 437 4.73 0.88 4.11
C LEU A 437 3.47 0.56 3.30
N PRO A 438 3.31 -0.67 2.78
CA PRO A 438 2.07 -1.07 2.14
C PRO A 438 0.94 -1.09 3.18
N ILE A 439 -0.17 -0.44 2.86
CA ILE A 439 -1.43 -0.48 3.58
C ILE A 439 -2.55 -0.83 2.63
N MET A 440 -3.61 -1.46 3.14
CA MET A 440 -4.80 -1.79 2.35
C MET A 440 -5.93 -0.82 2.71
N ALA A 441 -6.35 0.00 1.75
CA ALA A 441 -7.48 0.91 1.88
C ALA A 441 -8.77 0.22 1.40
N MET A 442 -9.83 0.28 2.20
CA MET A 442 -11.12 -0.36 1.92
C MET A 442 -12.28 0.39 2.58
N SER A 443 -13.53 0.10 2.21
CA SER A 443 -14.66 0.62 2.97
C SER A 443 -14.85 -0.14 4.28
N THR A 444 -15.55 0.47 5.24
CA THR A 444 -15.95 -0.23 6.47
C THR A 444 -16.85 -1.43 6.17
N GLN A 445 -17.66 -1.35 5.11
CA GLN A 445 -18.47 -2.46 4.63
C GLN A 445 -17.58 -3.64 4.19
N ALA A 446 -16.62 -3.39 3.30
CA ALA A 446 -15.66 -4.40 2.86
C ALA A 446 -14.86 -4.98 4.04
N HIS A 447 -14.36 -4.13 4.95
CA HIS A 447 -13.65 -4.56 6.13
C HIS A 447 -14.48 -5.55 6.97
N ASN A 448 -15.77 -5.28 7.16
CA ASN A 448 -16.66 -6.11 7.96
C ASN A 448 -17.10 -7.40 7.23
N ALA A 449 -17.19 -7.36 5.90
CA ALA A 449 -17.53 -8.51 5.07
C ALA A 449 -16.40 -9.54 4.97
N PHE A 450 -15.13 -9.13 5.07
CA PHE A 450 -14.02 -10.08 5.21
C PHE A 450 -14.16 -10.93 6.50
N THR A 451 -13.74 -12.19 6.46
CA THR A 451 -13.63 -12.99 7.69
C THR A 451 -12.44 -12.53 8.54
N PRO A 452 -12.43 -12.81 9.86
CA PRO A 452 -11.26 -12.56 10.70
C PRO A 452 -9.97 -13.15 10.14
N GLU A 453 -10.02 -14.36 9.56
CA GLU A 453 -8.89 -15.07 8.98
C GLU A 453 -8.38 -14.38 7.72
N GLN A 454 -9.27 -13.92 6.83
CA GLN A 454 -8.89 -13.17 5.64
C GLN A 454 -8.22 -11.85 6.02
N ARG A 455 -8.76 -11.11 7.00
CA ARG A 455 -8.12 -9.89 7.52
C ARG A 455 -6.76 -10.18 8.16
N GLN A 456 -6.64 -11.28 8.91
CA GLN A 456 -5.38 -11.67 9.51
C GLN A 456 -4.35 -12.08 8.45
N GLU A 457 -4.77 -12.73 7.37
CA GLU A 457 -3.89 -13.05 6.25
C GLU A 457 -3.40 -11.78 5.56
N MET A 458 -4.30 -10.82 5.25
CA MET A 458 -3.90 -9.53 4.67
C MET A 458 -2.87 -8.80 5.53
N ARG A 459 -3.06 -8.75 6.85
CA ARG A 459 -2.13 -8.11 7.80
C ARG A 459 -0.73 -8.73 7.86
N LYS A 460 -0.50 -9.90 7.25
CA LYS A 460 0.86 -10.45 7.09
C LYS A 460 1.65 -9.76 5.98
N HIS A 461 0.94 -9.10 5.07
CA HIS A 461 1.50 -8.49 3.86
C HIS A 461 1.44 -6.96 3.88
N VAL A 462 0.49 -6.39 4.61
CA VAL A 462 0.34 -4.94 4.77
C VAL A 462 0.45 -4.53 6.23
N ALA A 463 0.97 -3.32 6.48
CA ALA A 463 1.15 -2.76 7.82
C ALA A 463 -0.19 -2.47 8.52
N ALA A 464 -1.21 -2.08 7.75
CA ALA A 464 -2.53 -1.75 8.28
C ALA A 464 -3.64 -1.97 7.26
N LEU A 465 -4.85 -2.18 7.77
CA LEU A 465 -6.10 -2.10 7.00
C LEU A 465 -6.76 -0.78 7.39
N HIS A 466 -6.72 0.21 6.50
CA HIS A 466 -7.38 1.50 6.70
C HIS A 466 -8.77 1.44 6.09
N HIS A 467 -9.78 1.90 6.83
CA HIS A 467 -11.14 1.86 6.35
C HIS A 467 -12.00 3.04 6.79
N ALA A 468 -12.95 3.41 5.94
CA ALA A 468 -13.91 4.48 6.20
C ALA A 468 -15.32 4.06 5.72
N PRO A 469 -16.41 4.60 6.32
CA PRO A 469 -17.76 4.38 5.80
C PRO A 469 -17.94 5.07 4.45
N LEU A 470 -18.50 4.35 3.47
CA LEU A 470 -18.84 4.82 2.12
C LEU A 470 -20.23 4.34 1.70
N ASP A 471 -21.13 4.08 2.66
CA ASP A 471 -22.39 3.38 2.41
C ASP A 471 -23.25 4.05 1.32
N THR A 472 -23.36 5.38 1.32
CA THR A 472 -24.10 6.15 0.32
C THR A 472 -23.40 6.13 -1.04
N ILE A 473 -22.08 6.31 -1.06
CA ILE A 473 -21.28 6.29 -2.32
C ILE A 473 -21.37 4.92 -2.98
N GLU A 474 -21.21 3.85 -2.20
CA GLU A 474 -21.28 2.46 -2.66
C GLU A 474 -22.69 2.13 -3.15
N TYR A 475 -23.72 2.45 -2.36
CA TYR A 475 -25.09 2.07 -2.68
C TYR A 475 -25.68 2.88 -3.86
N ILE A 476 -25.38 4.18 -3.96
CA ILE A 476 -25.91 5.03 -5.04
C ILE A 476 -25.03 4.97 -6.29
N GLY A 477 -23.70 5.03 -6.12
CA GLY A 477 -22.73 5.11 -7.22
C GLY A 477 -22.20 3.75 -7.69
N GLY A 478 -22.39 2.69 -6.91
CA GLY A 478 -21.95 1.33 -7.26
C GLY A 478 -20.43 1.14 -7.28
N GLY A 479 -19.66 2.05 -6.67
CA GLY A 479 -18.21 2.01 -6.56
C GLY A 479 -17.76 2.31 -5.13
N GLY A 480 -16.62 1.73 -4.72
CA GLY A 480 -16.09 1.86 -3.36
C GLY A 480 -14.80 2.67 -3.28
N VAL A 481 -13.94 2.29 -2.33
CA VAL A 481 -12.67 2.99 -2.07
C VAL A 481 -11.74 2.94 -3.28
N ARG A 482 -11.54 1.77 -3.91
CA ARG A 482 -10.66 1.68 -5.09
C ARG A 482 -11.10 2.61 -6.21
N CYS A 483 -12.41 2.72 -6.46
CA CYS A 483 -12.94 3.59 -7.51
C CYS A 483 -12.73 5.09 -7.20
N SER A 484 -12.77 5.45 -5.91
CA SER A 484 -12.63 6.85 -5.47
C SER A 484 -11.19 7.39 -5.58
N LEU A 485 -10.22 6.54 -5.93
CA LEU A 485 -8.79 6.83 -5.88
C LEU A 485 -8.11 6.57 -7.23
N ALA A 486 -7.50 7.61 -7.82
CA ALA A 486 -6.59 7.46 -8.95
C ALA A 486 -5.14 7.55 -8.47
N GLU A 487 -4.35 6.49 -8.63
CA GLU A 487 -2.94 6.49 -8.20
C GLU A 487 -2.08 7.45 -9.03
N LEU A 488 -1.18 8.17 -8.36
CA LEU A 488 -0.14 9.02 -8.94
C LEU A 488 1.24 8.45 -8.55
N PHE A 489 2.02 8.02 -9.53
CA PHE A 489 3.32 7.34 -9.36
C PHE A 489 4.56 8.16 -9.67
#